data_AF-A0AB34PPH6-F1
#
_entry.id   AF-A0AB34PPH6-F1
#
_cell.length_a   1.000
_cell.length_b   1.000
_cell.length_c   1.000
_cell.angle_alpha   90.00
_cell.angle_beta   90.00
_cell.angle_gamma   90.00
#
_symmetry.space_group_name_H-M   'P 1'
#
loop_
_entity.id
_entity.type
_entity.pdbx_description
1 polymer ?
#
loop_
_entity_poly.entity_id
_entity_poly.type
_entity_poly.pdbx_seq_one_letter_code
_entity_poly.pdbx_strand_id
1 'polypeptide(L)'
;MKTLFISTLVILLVSLLFTYKPLTSKLNLFTRFITMSHSTHPYQKELEVATLAVKRASMLTKQLSDSIVQTAKSGTLTKDDKSPVTIGDFASQAIINHAIKLNFPNDEIVGEEDSRELQENTGLADQMLQLITKIQKETSGYNDIVGTLTDKNEVYQSIDFGNSQGGSKGRFWALDPIDGTKGFLRGDQFAVCLALIEDGKVVLGVIGCPNLSENIVSNEEHSGVVGGLYSAVKGVGSFYSELFKEGAEPLSQQKPIKMQNHTNPSQL
;
A
#
# COMPACT_ATOMS: atom_id res chain seq x y z
N MET A 1 -6.77 66.22 -22.81
CA MET A 1 -7.43 65.10 -23.53
C MET A 1 -6.56 63.86 -23.35
N LYS A 2 -7.13 62.75 -22.84
CA LYS A 2 -6.49 61.46 -22.42
C LYS A 2 -6.16 61.30 -20.93
N THR A 3 -7.18 61.33 -20.07
CA THR A 3 -7.14 60.69 -18.73
C THR A 3 -8.55 60.52 -18.18
N LEU A 4 -9.42 59.74 -18.84
CA LEU A 4 -10.72 59.34 -18.26
C LEU A 4 -11.41 58.21 -19.04
N PHE A 5 -10.77 57.05 -19.24
CA PHE A 5 -11.48 55.89 -19.88
C PHE A 5 -11.11 54.50 -19.34
N ILE A 6 -10.22 54.40 -18.34
CA ILE A 6 -9.77 53.09 -17.82
C ILE A 6 -10.51 52.68 -16.53
N SER A 7 -11.22 53.61 -15.87
CA SER A 7 -11.85 53.34 -14.57
C SER A 7 -13.19 52.60 -14.64
N THR A 8 -13.91 52.62 -15.77
CA THR A 8 -15.27 52.07 -15.85
C THR A 8 -15.31 50.63 -16.38
N LEU A 9 -14.27 50.20 -17.11
CA LEU A 9 -14.20 48.84 -17.67
C LEU A 9 -13.77 47.78 -16.62
N VAL A 10 -12.97 48.20 -15.63
CA VAL A 10 -12.49 47.30 -14.56
C VAL A 10 -13.60 46.97 -13.54
N ILE A 11 -14.53 47.91 -13.30
CA ILE A 11 -15.62 47.71 -12.33
C ILE A 11 -16.72 46.79 -12.89
N LEU A 12 -16.94 46.78 -14.21
CA LEU A 12 -17.92 45.88 -14.84
C LEU A 12 -17.43 44.42 -14.94
N LEU A 13 -16.11 44.20 -14.98
CA LEU A 13 -15.51 42.86 -15.01
C LEU A 13 -15.49 42.19 -13.62
N VAL A 14 -15.41 42.98 -12.55
CA VAL A 14 -15.44 42.46 -11.17
C VAL A 14 -16.87 42.11 -10.72
N SER A 15 -17.91 42.76 -11.24
CA SER A 15 -19.31 42.44 -10.91
C SER A 15 -19.86 41.22 -11.64
N LEU A 16 -19.31 40.83 -12.80
CA LEU A 16 -19.66 39.56 -13.46
C LEU A 16 -19.02 38.32 -12.82
N LEU A 17 -17.97 38.50 -12.01
CA LEU A 17 -17.28 37.40 -11.32
C LEU A 17 -18.03 36.90 -10.07
N PHE A 18 -19.03 37.63 -9.57
CA PHE A 18 -19.76 37.25 -8.35
C PHE A 18 -21.13 36.57 -8.58
N THR A 19 -21.51 36.29 -9.84
CA THR A 19 -22.82 35.65 -10.14
C THR A 19 -22.75 34.25 -10.76
N TYR A 20 -21.57 33.66 -10.92
CA TYR A 20 -21.46 32.27 -11.38
C TYR A 20 -20.83 31.36 -10.32
N LYS A 21 -21.60 30.33 -9.93
CA LYS A 21 -21.19 29.19 -9.10
C LYS A 21 -19.79 28.68 -9.49
N PRO A 22 -18.96 28.25 -8.53
CA PRO A 22 -17.59 27.88 -8.84
C PRO A 22 -17.56 26.54 -9.57
N LEU A 23 -17.01 26.54 -10.78
CA LEU A 23 -16.55 25.34 -11.47
C LEU A 23 -15.15 24.99 -10.92
N THR A 24 -15.11 24.50 -9.68
CA THR A 24 -13.91 24.00 -9.03
C THR A 24 -13.54 22.62 -9.59
N SER A 25 -12.85 22.59 -10.73
CA SER A 25 -12.08 21.39 -11.13
C SER A 25 -10.91 21.68 -12.07
N LYS A 26 -10.94 22.79 -12.82
CA LYS A 26 -9.89 23.08 -13.82
C LYS A 26 -8.78 24.01 -13.37
N LEU A 27 -8.91 24.69 -12.23
CA LEU A 27 -7.87 25.60 -11.74
C LEU A 27 -6.77 24.90 -10.91
N ASN A 28 -7.00 23.66 -10.45
CA ASN A 28 -5.98 22.86 -9.77
C ASN A 28 -4.99 22.17 -10.73
N LEU A 29 -5.24 22.19 -12.04
CA LEU A 29 -4.37 21.52 -13.02
C LEU A 29 -3.14 22.35 -13.39
N PHE A 30 -3.17 23.68 -13.21
CA PHE A 30 -2.09 24.58 -13.63
C PHE A 30 -1.12 24.96 -12.50
N THR A 31 -1.51 24.83 -11.23
CA THR A 31 -0.63 25.17 -10.09
C THR A 31 0.31 24.02 -9.69
N ARG A 32 0.20 22.85 -10.33
CA ARG A 32 1.06 21.67 -10.05
C ARG A 32 2.32 21.62 -10.93
N PHE A 33 2.51 22.59 -11.82
CA PHE A 33 3.74 22.76 -12.57
C PHE A 33 4.65 23.76 -11.84
N ILE A 34 5.85 23.29 -11.48
CA ILE A 34 6.93 24.03 -10.78
C ILE A 34 6.85 23.97 -9.24
N THR A 35 6.82 22.75 -8.70
CA THR A 35 7.72 22.44 -7.57
C THR A 35 8.66 21.38 -8.10
N MET A 36 9.93 21.71 -8.34
CA MET A 36 10.94 20.67 -8.51
C MET A 36 11.01 19.92 -7.18
N SER A 37 10.33 18.77 -7.10
CA SER A 37 10.58 17.81 -6.04
C SER A 37 12.02 17.35 -6.21
N HIS A 38 12.95 17.94 -5.45
CA HIS A 38 14.29 17.40 -5.35
C HIS A 38 14.15 16.00 -4.75
N SER A 39 14.54 14.98 -5.51
CA SER A 39 14.64 13.62 -4.99
C SER A 39 15.62 13.63 -3.82
N THR A 40 15.14 13.31 -2.62
CA THR A 40 15.94 13.27 -1.39
C THR A 40 16.85 12.04 -1.32
N HIS A 41 16.53 11.00 -2.08
CA HIS A 41 17.32 9.77 -2.23
C HIS A 41 16.99 9.06 -3.56
N PRO A 42 17.85 8.13 -4.06
CA PRO A 42 17.70 7.55 -5.40
C PRO A 42 16.46 6.66 -5.60
N TYR A 43 15.86 6.16 -4.52
CA TYR A 43 14.69 5.25 -4.56
C TYR A 43 13.39 5.93 -4.10
N GLN A 44 13.26 7.24 -4.25
CA GLN A 44 12.12 8.00 -3.68
C GLN A 44 10.78 7.55 -4.27
N LYS A 45 10.71 7.36 -5.59
CA LYS A 45 9.46 6.92 -6.26
C LYS A 45 9.13 5.48 -5.89
N GLU A 46 10.13 4.61 -5.90
CA GLU A 46 10.02 3.19 -5.52
C GLU A 46 9.47 3.05 -4.10
N LEU A 47 10.02 3.84 -3.18
CA LEU A 47 9.58 3.82 -1.79
C LEU A 47 8.14 4.29 -1.64
N GLU A 48 7.74 5.36 -2.31
CA GLU A 48 6.36 5.86 -2.27
C GLU A 48 5.37 4.81 -2.80
N VAL A 49 5.65 4.22 -3.96
CA VAL A 49 4.82 3.18 -4.57
C VAL A 49 4.75 1.94 -3.67
N ALA A 50 5.90 1.43 -3.21
CA ALA A 50 5.96 0.26 -2.34
C ALA A 50 5.22 0.48 -1.02
N THR A 51 5.41 1.64 -0.39
CA THR A 51 4.74 2.03 0.86
C THR A 51 3.23 2.02 0.70
N LEU A 52 2.70 2.66 -0.34
CA LEU A 52 1.26 2.75 -0.57
C LEU A 52 0.65 1.42 -1.00
N ALA A 53 1.34 0.64 -1.81
CA ALA A 53 0.90 -0.68 -2.25
C ALA A 53 0.82 -1.66 -1.07
N VAL A 54 1.89 -1.76 -0.28
CA VAL A 54 1.94 -2.59 0.94
C VAL A 54 0.89 -2.13 1.94
N LYS A 55 0.70 -0.81 2.12
CA LYS A 55 -0.33 -0.26 3.01
C LYS A 55 -1.73 -0.72 2.61
N ARG A 56 -2.10 -0.61 1.33
CA ARG A 56 -3.42 -1.07 0.85
C ARG A 56 -3.60 -2.58 1.05
N ALA A 57 -2.61 -3.38 0.65
CA ALA A 57 -2.64 -4.83 0.83
C ALA A 57 -2.78 -5.21 2.33
N SER A 58 -2.01 -4.55 3.19
CA SER A 58 -2.04 -4.73 4.65
C SER A 58 -3.40 -4.41 5.27
N MET A 59 -4.08 -3.36 4.78
CA MET A 59 -5.43 -3.04 5.24
C MET A 59 -6.46 -4.08 4.78
N LEU A 60 -6.33 -4.61 3.56
CA LEU A 60 -7.19 -5.70 3.06
C LEU A 60 -6.98 -6.97 3.90
N THR A 61 -5.73 -7.39 4.10
CA THR A 61 -5.41 -8.60 4.87
C THR A 61 -5.84 -8.46 6.32
N LYS A 62 -5.71 -7.28 6.93
CA LYS A 62 -6.26 -7.01 8.26
C LYS A 62 -7.77 -7.27 8.33
N GLN A 63 -8.54 -6.70 7.41
CA GLN A 63 -10.00 -6.89 7.38
C GLN A 63 -10.38 -8.35 7.19
N LEU A 64 -9.64 -9.08 6.35
CA LEU A 64 -9.86 -10.49 6.10
C LEU A 64 -9.53 -11.33 7.34
N SER A 65 -8.38 -11.11 7.97
CA SER A 65 -7.97 -11.76 9.23
C SER A 65 -9.01 -11.55 10.33
N ASP A 66 -9.48 -10.31 10.53
CA ASP A 66 -10.52 -10.01 11.53
C ASP A 66 -11.82 -10.74 11.26
N SER A 67 -12.25 -10.80 9.99
CA SER A 67 -13.45 -11.52 9.57
C SER A 67 -13.32 -13.03 9.82
N ILE A 68 -12.16 -13.62 9.55
CA ILE A 68 -11.87 -15.04 9.83
C ILE A 68 -11.99 -15.32 11.32
N VAL A 69 -11.32 -14.52 12.16
CA VAL A 69 -11.32 -14.69 13.62
C VAL A 69 -12.73 -14.53 14.19
N GLN A 70 -13.49 -13.56 13.71
CA GLN A 70 -14.87 -13.35 14.15
C GLN A 70 -15.76 -14.54 13.77
N THR A 71 -15.63 -15.05 12.55
CA THR A 71 -16.40 -16.20 12.08
C THR A 71 -16.03 -17.48 12.84
N ALA A 72 -14.75 -17.65 13.19
CA ALA A 72 -14.26 -18.78 13.99
C ALA A 72 -14.83 -18.75 15.41
N LYS A 73 -14.88 -17.56 16.03
CA LYS A 73 -15.53 -17.36 17.34
C LYS A 73 -17.03 -17.64 17.31
N SER A 74 -17.70 -17.38 16.19
CA SER A 74 -19.13 -17.69 16.02
C SER A 74 -19.44 -19.18 15.79
N GLY A 75 -18.41 -20.03 15.60
CA GLY A 75 -18.57 -21.46 15.34
C GLY A 75 -18.96 -21.82 13.90
N THR A 76 -18.94 -20.86 12.97
CA THR A 76 -19.42 -21.04 11.58
C THR A 76 -18.32 -21.47 10.61
N LEU A 77 -17.04 -21.36 11.00
CA LEU A 77 -15.90 -21.80 10.18
C LEU A 77 -15.60 -23.29 10.38
N THR A 78 -15.56 -24.05 9.30
CA THR A 78 -15.00 -25.40 9.28
C THR A 78 -13.46 -25.30 9.25
N LYS A 79 -12.77 -26.11 10.06
CA LYS A 79 -11.31 -26.02 10.27
C LYS A 79 -10.45 -26.28 9.02
N ASP A 80 -11.06 -26.73 7.93
CA ASP A 80 -10.39 -27.13 6.69
C ASP A 80 -10.60 -26.12 5.54
N ASP A 81 -11.31 -25.02 5.76
CA ASP A 81 -11.52 -23.99 4.74
C ASP A 81 -10.25 -23.14 4.57
N LYS A 82 -9.39 -23.53 3.61
CA LYS A 82 -8.17 -22.80 3.24
C LYS A 82 -8.44 -21.56 2.37
N SER A 83 -9.68 -21.40 1.88
CA SER A 83 -10.07 -20.30 0.99
C SER A 83 -9.70 -18.90 1.53
N PRO A 84 -9.83 -18.60 2.84
CA PRO A 84 -9.51 -17.28 3.35
C PRO A 84 -8.01 -16.93 3.32
N VAL A 85 -7.12 -17.93 3.42
CA VAL A 85 -5.68 -17.74 3.22
C VAL A 85 -5.44 -17.37 1.76
N THR A 86 -5.90 -18.25 0.87
CA THR A 86 -5.74 -18.14 -0.57
C THR A 86 -6.23 -16.80 -1.13
N ILE A 87 -7.37 -16.29 -0.64
CA ILE A 87 -7.87 -14.94 -1.03
C ILE A 87 -6.92 -13.83 -0.58
N GLY A 88 -6.40 -13.92 0.63
CA GLY A 88 -5.50 -12.91 1.20
C GLY A 88 -4.19 -12.82 0.43
N ASP A 89 -3.61 -13.97 0.10
CA ASP A 89 -2.38 -14.08 -0.69
C ASP A 89 -2.59 -13.54 -2.12
N PHE A 90 -3.60 -14.03 -2.83
CA PHE A 90 -3.92 -13.58 -4.18
C PHE A 90 -4.27 -12.09 -4.26
N ALA A 91 -5.11 -11.57 -3.35
CA ALA A 91 -5.53 -10.18 -3.38
C ALA A 91 -4.36 -9.23 -3.09
N SER A 92 -3.52 -9.57 -2.11
CA SER A 92 -2.33 -8.79 -1.76
C SER A 92 -1.33 -8.77 -2.91
N GLN A 93 -1.07 -9.94 -3.51
CA GLN A 93 -0.19 -10.05 -4.67
C GLN A 93 -0.72 -9.25 -5.87
N ALA A 94 -2.02 -9.37 -6.18
CA ALA A 94 -2.63 -8.61 -7.27
C ALA A 94 -2.48 -7.09 -7.09
N ILE A 95 -2.80 -6.58 -5.89
CA ILE A 95 -2.72 -5.14 -5.58
C ILE A 95 -1.29 -4.63 -5.74
N ILE A 96 -0.32 -5.34 -5.17
CA ILE A 96 1.08 -4.90 -5.16
C ILE A 96 1.68 -5.01 -6.57
N ASN A 97 1.46 -6.12 -7.26
CA ASN A 97 1.97 -6.30 -8.61
C ASN A 97 1.40 -5.28 -9.59
N HIS A 98 0.11 -4.98 -9.48
CA HIS A 98 -0.54 -3.95 -10.30
C HIS A 98 0.11 -2.59 -10.08
N ALA A 99 0.30 -2.17 -8.82
CA ALA A 99 0.93 -0.91 -8.48
C ALA A 99 2.37 -0.80 -9.01
N ILE A 100 3.14 -1.90 -8.90
CA ILE A 100 4.51 -1.96 -9.46
C ILE A 100 4.47 -1.81 -10.97
N LYS A 101 3.66 -2.61 -11.68
CA LYS A 101 3.60 -2.57 -13.16
C LYS A 101 3.06 -1.25 -13.70
N LEU A 102 2.16 -0.58 -12.99
CA LEU A 102 1.69 0.75 -13.34
C LEU A 102 2.83 1.79 -13.33
N ASN A 103 3.76 1.69 -12.36
CA ASN A 103 4.81 2.68 -12.15
C ASN A 103 6.16 2.34 -12.77
N PHE A 104 6.42 1.04 -12.94
CA PHE A 104 7.65 0.43 -13.41
C PHE A 104 7.32 -0.74 -14.37
N PRO A 105 6.83 -0.47 -15.58
CA PRO A 105 6.29 -1.52 -16.47
C PRO A 105 7.30 -2.64 -16.81
N ASN A 106 8.59 -2.27 -16.84
CA ASN A 106 9.69 -3.17 -17.20
C ASN A 106 10.28 -3.93 -16.00
N ASP A 107 9.95 -3.56 -14.76
CA ASP A 107 10.50 -4.25 -13.58
C ASP A 107 9.90 -5.65 -13.48
N GLU A 108 10.74 -6.64 -13.23
CA GLU A 108 10.32 -8.01 -12.95
C GLU A 108 9.81 -8.14 -11.51
N ILE A 109 8.95 -9.13 -11.27
CA ILE A 109 8.41 -9.41 -9.94
C ILE A 109 8.49 -10.91 -9.69
N VAL A 110 9.03 -11.27 -8.53
CA VAL A 110 9.04 -12.61 -7.96
C VAL A 110 7.95 -12.64 -6.88
N GLY A 111 6.88 -13.39 -7.13
CA GLY A 111 5.81 -13.66 -6.17
C GLY A 111 5.67 -15.17 -5.91
N GLU A 112 4.92 -15.53 -4.87
CA GLU A 112 4.66 -16.94 -4.52
C GLU A 112 3.52 -17.54 -5.35
N GLU A 113 2.55 -16.71 -5.73
CA GLU A 113 1.26 -17.18 -6.23
C GLU A 113 1.10 -17.08 -7.75
N ASP A 114 0.22 -17.92 -8.31
CA ASP A 114 -0.28 -17.80 -9.69
C ASP A 114 -1.81 -17.88 -9.76
N SER A 115 -2.40 -17.40 -10.84
CA SER A 115 -3.85 -17.24 -10.93
C SER A 115 -4.63 -18.52 -11.27
N ARG A 116 -3.98 -19.68 -11.48
CA ARG A 116 -4.66 -20.89 -12.02
C ARG A 116 -5.78 -21.38 -11.13
N GLU A 117 -5.53 -21.52 -9.82
CA GLU A 117 -6.52 -21.97 -8.85
C GLU A 117 -7.74 -21.01 -8.81
N LEU A 118 -7.47 -19.73 -8.91
CA LEU A 118 -8.49 -18.69 -8.87
C LEU A 118 -9.34 -18.62 -10.15
N GLN A 119 -8.77 -18.94 -11.30
CA GLN A 119 -9.51 -19.05 -12.56
C GLN A 119 -10.46 -20.26 -12.56
N GLU A 120 -10.09 -21.35 -11.89
CA GLU A 120 -10.92 -22.54 -11.76
C GLU A 120 -12.07 -22.36 -10.75
N ASN A 121 -11.94 -21.41 -9.81
CA ASN A 121 -12.95 -21.13 -8.79
C ASN A 121 -13.58 -19.73 -8.96
N THR A 122 -14.60 -19.63 -9.81
CA THR A 122 -15.25 -18.35 -10.12
C THR A 122 -15.89 -17.67 -8.91
N GLY A 123 -16.40 -18.44 -7.94
CA GLY A 123 -17.00 -17.90 -6.72
C GLY A 123 -15.96 -17.21 -5.82
N LEU A 124 -14.78 -17.83 -5.70
CA LEU A 124 -13.64 -17.25 -4.99
C LEU A 124 -13.17 -15.95 -5.66
N ALA A 125 -13.10 -15.95 -6.99
CA ALA A 125 -12.70 -14.77 -7.76
C ALA A 125 -13.67 -13.59 -7.60
N ASP A 126 -14.98 -13.87 -7.56
CA ASP A 126 -15.99 -12.83 -7.32
C ASP A 126 -15.89 -12.25 -5.89
N GLN A 127 -15.69 -13.09 -4.88
CA GLN A 127 -15.48 -12.66 -3.49
C GLN A 127 -14.21 -11.80 -3.36
N MET A 128 -13.12 -12.22 -3.99
CA MET A 128 -11.86 -11.48 -3.98
C MET A 128 -12.00 -10.11 -4.67
N LEU A 129 -12.66 -10.04 -5.83
CA LEU A 129 -12.91 -8.76 -6.51
C LEU A 129 -13.76 -7.81 -5.65
N GLN A 130 -14.73 -8.32 -4.89
CA GLN A 130 -15.51 -7.51 -3.95
C GLN A 130 -14.64 -6.93 -2.82
N LEU A 131 -13.74 -7.74 -2.24
CA LEU A 131 -12.81 -7.28 -1.21
C LEU A 131 -11.85 -6.21 -1.74
N ILE A 132 -11.28 -6.43 -2.94
CA ILE A 132 -10.41 -5.47 -3.62
C ILE A 132 -11.18 -4.16 -3.90
N THR A 133 -12.40 -4.25 -4.43
CA THR A 133 -13.24 -3.07 -4.71
C THR A 133 -13.51 -2.27 -3.45
N LYS A 134 -13.83 -2.94 -2.34
CA LYS A 134 -14.06 -2.32 -1.04
C LYS A 134 -12.81 -1.57 -0.56
N ILE A 135 -11.65 -2.23 -0.52
CA ILE A 135 -10.44 -1.58 0.01
C ILE A 135 -9.96 -0.42 -0.87
N GLN A 136 -10.10 -0.52 -2.19
CA GLN A 136 -9.75 0.57 -3.12
C GLN A 136 -10.61 1.81 -2.91
N LYS A 137 -11.87 1.63 -2.51
CA LYS A 137 -12.77 2.74 -2.15
C LYS A 137 -12.35 3.40 -0.83
N GLU A 138 -11.98 2.61 0.17
CA GLU A 138 -11.50 3.12 1.47
C GLU A 138 -10.14 3.80 1.37
N THR A 139 -9.34 3.39 0.37
CA THR A 139 -7.98 3.89 0.13
C THR A 139 -7.88 4.74 -1.14
N SER A 140 -8.98 5.38 -1.55
CA SER A 140 -9.08 6.07 -2.83
C SER A 140 -8.15 7.29 -2.95
N GLY A 141 -7.70 7.84 -1.82
CA GLY A 141 -6.83 9.03 -1.76
C GLY A 141 -5.49 8.89 -2.48
N TYR A 142 -5.09 7.67 -2.84
CA TYR A 142 -3.84 7.40 -3.56
C TYR A 142 -4.00 6.44 -4.76
N ASN A 143 -5.21 6.32 -5.32
CA ASN A 143 -5.47 5.51 -6.52
C ASN A 143 -4.59 5.88 -7.72
N ASP A 144 -4.25 7.16 -7.89
CA ASP A 144 -3.39 7.62 -8.99
C ASP A 144 -1.98 7.00 -8.95
N ILE A 145 -1.53 6.57 -7.77
CA ILE A 145 -0.20 5.97 -7.58
C ILE A 145 -0.27 4.46 -7.68
N VAL A 146 -1.22 3.80 -7.00
CA VAL A 146 -1.24 2.33 -6.91
C VAL A 146 -2.22 1.67 -7.88
N GLY A 147 -3.00 2.45 -8.63
CA GLY A 147 -3.99 1.94 -9.58
C GLY A 147 -5.25 1.38 -8.92
N THR A 148 -6.10 0.80 -9.76
CA THR A 148 -7.34 0.13 -9.37
C THR A 148 -7.57 -1.08 -10.26
N LEU A 149 -7.98 -2.18 -9.65
CA LEU A 149 -8.44 -3.40 -10.31
C LEU A 149 -9.96 -3.41 -10.30
N THR A 150 -10.57 -3.53 -11.48
CA THR A 150 -12.00 -3.34 -11.69
C THR A 150 -12.71 -4.57 -12.23
N ASP A 151 -11.96 -5.51 -12.82
CA ASP A 151 -12.48 -6.79 -13.29
C ASP A 151 -11.55 -7.97 -12.98
N LYS A 152 -12.06 -9.19 -13.16
CA LYS A 152 -11.34 -10.43 -12.81
C LYS A 152 -10.10 -10.66 -13.68
N ASN A 153 -10.13 -10.29 -14.95
CA ASN A 153 -8.98 -10.49 -15.84
C ASN A 153 -7.81 -9.59 -15.42
N GLU A 154 -8.10 -8.35 -15.03
CA GLU A 154 -7.08 -7.46 -14.46
C GLU A 154 -6.47 -8.06 -13.19
N VAL A 155 -7.29 -8.69 -12.33
CA VAL A 155 -6.76 -9.35 -11.14
C VAL A 155 -5.88 -10.55 -11.51
N TYR A 156 -6.33 -11.43 -12.39
CA TYR A 156 -5.56 -12.61 -12.82
C TYR A 156 -4.22 -12.21 -13.44
N GLN A 157 -4.25 -11.25 -14.37
CA GLN A 157 -3.05 -10.72 -15.00
C GLN A 157 -2.10 -10.12 -13.96
N SER A 158 -2.64 -9.42 -12.96
CA SER A 158 -1.84 -8.80 -11.92
C SER A 158 -1.16 -9.83 -11.02
N ILE A 159 -1.84 -10.92 -10.66
CA ILE A 159 -1.23 -12.04 -9.94
C ILE A 159 -0.07 -12.62 -10.76
N ASP A 160 -0.30 -12.88 -12.05
CA ASP A 160 0.65 -13.57 -12.94
C ASP A 160 1.88 -12.73 -13.33
N PHE A 161 1.91 -11.42 -13.01
CA PHE A 161 3.15 -10.64 -13.11
C PHE A 161 4.25 -11.11 -12.15
N GLY A 162 3.91 -11.88 -11.12
CA GLY A 162 4.84 -12.43 -10.13
C GLY A 162 5.66 -13.65 -10.60
N ASN A 163 5.75 -13.90 -11.90
CA ASN A 163 6.32 -15.15 -12.45
C ASN A 163 7.84 -15.13 -12.69
N SER A 164 8.55 -14.04 -12.34
CA SER A 164 10.01 -14.01 -12.47
C SER A 164 10.66 -15.01 -11.51
N GLN A 165 11.80 -15.56 -11.93
CA GLN A 165 12.65 -16.39 -11.08
C GLN A 165 13.69 -15.56 -10.30
N GLY A 166 13.74 -14.24 -10.55
CA GLY A 166 14.78 -13.36 -10.04
C GLY A 166 16.16 -13.73 -10.57
N GLY A 167 17.21 -13.33 -9.85
CA GLY A 167 18.57 -13.71 -10.20
C GLY A 167 19.64 -12.85 -9.53
N SER A 168 20.90 -13.11 -9.89
CA SER A 168 22.06 -12.40 -9.35
C SER A 168 22.39 -11.09 -10.09
N LYS A 169 21.64 -10.74 -11.13
CA LYS A 169 21.86 -9.56 -11.98
C LYS A 169 20.52 -8.91 -12.32
N GLY A 170 20.56 -7.63 -12.62
CA GLY A 170 19.37 -6.87 -13.01
C GLY A 170 18.54 -6.44 -11.80
N ARG A 171 17.32 -5.98 -12.08
CA ARG A 171 16.43 -5.34 -11.11
C ARG A 171 15.09 -6.05 -11.08
N PHE A 172 14.65 -6.44 -9.89
CA PHE A 172 13.35 -7.07 -9.68
C PHE A 172 12.81 -6.80 -8.27
N TRP A 173 11.49 -6.96 -8.12
CA TRP A 173 10.80 -6.92 -6.85
C TRP A 173 10.60 -8.35 -6.34
N ALA A 174 10.74 -8.55 -5.03
CA ALA A 174 10.40 -9.80 -4.34
C ALA A 174 9.26 -9.53 -3.36
N LEU A 175 8.21 -10.32 -3.45
CA LEU A 175 6.98 -10.18 -2.69
C LEU A 175 6.64 -11.48 -1.98
N ASP A 176 6.38 -11.35 -0.68
CA ASP A 176 5.66 -12.34 0.11
C ASP A 176 4.33 -11.67 0.57
N PRO A 177 3.19 -12.08 0.00
CA PRO A 177 1.92 -11.39 0.20
C PRO A 177 1.38 -11.55 1.63
N ILE A 178 1.64 -12.67 2.30
CA ILE A 178 1.32 -12.92 3.72
C ILE A 178 2.42 -13.79 4.35
N ASP A 179 3.42 -13.15 4.94
CA ASP A 179 4.39 -13.84 5.80
C ASP A 179 3.73 -14.14 7.17
N GLY A 180 3.74 -15.40 7.57
CA GLY A 180 3.13 -15.86 8.82
C GLY A 180 1.66 -16.25 8.71
N THR A 181 1.26 -16.96 7.66
CA THR A 181 -0.11 -17.44 7.38
C THR A 181 -0.85 -18.07 8.58
N LYS A 182 -0.13 -18.82 9.44
CA LYS A 182 -0.73 -19.40 10.66
C LYS A 182 -1.16 -18.33 11.67
N GLY A 183 -0.38 -17.26 11.79
CA GLY A 183 -0.72 -16.11 12.63
C GLY A 183 -1.90 -15.34 12.05
N PHE A 184 -1.87 -15.09 10.74
CA PHE A 184 -2.99 -14.49 9.99
C PHE A 184 -4.34 -15.18 10.27
N LEU A 185 -4.39 -16.52 10.20
CA LEU A 185 -5.59 -17.32 10.46
C LEU A 185 -6.08 -17.26 11.93
N ARG A 186 -5.17 -17.01 12.87
CA ARG A 186 -5.47 -16.95 14.31
C ARG A 186 -5.81 -15.55 14.79
N GLY A 187 -5.52 -14.53 13.98
CA GLY A 187 -5.54 -13.13 14.39
C GLY A 187 -4.30 -12.70 15.16
N ASP A 188 -3.21 -13.49 15.09
CA ASP A 188 -1.91 -13.15 15.66
C ASP A 188 -1.10 -12.29 14.66
N GLN A 189 0.20 -12.11 14.91
CA GLN A 189 1.07 -11.35 14.00
C GLN A 189 1.22 -12.05 12.64
N PHE A 190 1.21 -11.24 11.59
CA PHE A 190 1.56 -11.59 10.21
C PHE A 190 2.05 -10.32 9.51
N ALA A 191 2.69 -10.44 8.35
CA ALA A 191 3.21 -9.31 7.62
C ALA A 191 2.95 -9.40 6.11
N VAL A 192 2.96 -8.24 5.45
CA VAL A 192 3.03 -8.11 3.99
C VAL A 192 4.40 -7.55 3.65
N CYS A 193 5.20 -8.31 2.90
CA CYS A 193 6.63 -8.05 2.75
C CYS A 193 6.98 -7.77 1.28
N LEU A 194 7.58 -6.61 1.02
CA LEU A 194 8.02 -6.22 -0.31
C LEU A 194 9.46 -5.71 -0.28
N ALA A 195 10.28 -6.20 -1.20
CA ALA A 195 11.66 -5.76 -1.38
C ALA A 195 11.97 -5.45 -2.83
N LEU A 196 12.85 -4.48 -3.05
CA LEU A 196 13.48 -4.21 -4.34
C LEU A 196 14.93 -4.69 -4.29
N ILE A 197 15.31 -5.45 -5.31
CA ILE A 197 16.64 -6.05 -5.44
C ILE A 197 17.29 -5.57 -6.72
N GLU A 198 18.55 -5.14 -6.62
CA GLU A 198 19.40 -4.78 -7.75
C GLU A 198 20.74 -5.51 -7.67
N ASP A 199 21.09 -6.23 -8.73
CA ASP A 199 22.31 -7.03 -8.85
C ASP A 199 22.55 -7.94 -7.63
N GLY A 200 21.49 -8.65 -7.24
CA GLY A 200 21.50 -9.59 -6.11
C GLY A 200 21.56 -8.93 -4.73
N LYS A 201 21.38 -7.61 -4.62
CA LYS A 201 21.41 -6.88 -3.35
C LYS A 201 20.05 -6.23 -3.08
N VAL A 202 19.50 -6.45 -1.89
CA VAL A 202 18.32 -5.72 -1.42
C VAL A 202 18.70 -4.23 -1.26
N VAL A 203 18.00 -3.35 -1.97
CA VAL A 203 18.26 -1.90 -1.96
C VAL A 203 17.14 -1.12 -1.27
N LEU A 204 15.94 -1.68 -1.19
CA LEU A 204 14.79 -1.12 -0.50
C LEU A 204 13.91 -2.25 0.05
N GLY A 205 13.31 -2.04 1.22
CA GLY A 205 12.33 -2.95 1.81
C GLY A 205 11.19 -2.19 2.47
N VAL A 206 9.98 -2.73 2.36
CA VAL A 206 8.77 -2.25 3.03
C VAL A 206 8.05 -3.45 3.64
N ILE A 207 7.69 -3.35 4.92
CA ILE A 207 6.96 -4.38 5.66
C ILE A 207 5.75 -3.75 6.32
N GLY A 208 4.56 -4.25 5.99
CA GLY A 208 3.32 -3.91 6.68
C GLY A 208 3.01 -4.96 7.75
N CYS A 209 2.80 -4.55 8.99
CA CYS A 209 2.48 -5.41 10.13
C CYS A 209 1.07 -5.04 10.66
N PRO A 210 -0.01 -5.61 10.13
CA PRO A 210 -1.35 -5.07 10.37
C PRO A 210 -1.91 -5.36 11.76
N ASN A 211 -1.43 -6.43 12.40
CA ASN A 211 -1.81 -6.81 13.76
C ASN A 211 -0.84 -6.30 14.83
N LEU A 212 0.11 -5.43 14.50
CA LEU A 212 1.07 -4.92 15.49
C LEU A 212 0.35 -4.14 16.58
N SER A 213 0.56 -4.57 17.82
CA SER A 213 -0.08 -3.98 18.99
C SER A 213 0.50 -2.62 19.36
N GLU A 214 -0.34 -1.76 19.94
CA GLU A 214 0.07 -0.44 20.44
C GLU A 214 0.96 -0.55 21.68
N ASN A 215 0.55 -1.43 22.59
CA ASN A 215 1.20 -1.65 23.86
C ASN A 215 1.66 -3.11 23.92
N ILE A 216 2.96 -3.33 24.04
CA ILE A 216 3.56 -4.66 24.20
C ILE A 216 4.26 -4.66 25.55
N VAL A 217 3.71 -5.39 26.52
CA VAL A 217 4.32 -5.60 27.85
C VAL A 217 5.10 -6.91 27.86
N SER A 218 4.55 -7.95 27.24
CA SER A 218 5.19 -9.25 27.05
C SER A 218 4.64 -9.96 25.81
N ASN A 219 5.19 -11.13 25.47
CA ASN A 219 4.67 -11.98 24.38
C ASN A 219 3.21 -12.42 24.61
N GLU A 220 2.73 -12.41 25.86
CA GLU A 220 1.38 -12.85 26.25
C GLU A 220 0.48 -11.66 26.62
N GLU A 221 1.06 -10.48 26.82
CA GLU A 221 0.37 -9.27 27.26
C GLU A 221 0.64 -8.13 26.28
N HIS A 222 -0.26 -7.99 25.32
CA HIS A 222 -0.25 -6.92 24.33
C HIS A 222 -1.68 -6.41 24.07
N SER A 223 -1.83 -5.10 23.88
CA SER A 223 -3.14 -4.44 23.72
C SER A 223 -3.09 -3.26 22.75
N GLY A 224 -4.27 -2.88 22.24
CA GLY A 224 -4.40 -1.90 21.15
C GLY A 224 -3.89 -2.44 19.82
N VAL A 225 -4.22 -1.76 18.72
CA VAL A 225 -3.70 -2.07 17.38
C VAL A 225 -3.37 -0.74 16.71
N VAL A 226 -2.08 -0.48 16.53
CA VAL A 226 -1.62 0.68 15.74
C VAL A 226 -1.46 0.29 14.28
N GLY A 227 -1.01 -0.95 14.04
CA GLY A 227 -0.52 -1.37 12.72
C GLY A 227 0.79 -0.65 12.38
N GLY A 228 1.83 -1.41 12.05
CA GLY A 228 3.14 -0.84 11.72
C GLY A 228 3.41 -0.86 10.23
N LEU A 229 3.99 0.23 9.71
CA LEU A 229 4.58 0.25 8.37
C LEU A 229 6.06 0.60 8.49
N TYR A 230 6.90 -0.39 8.19
CA TYR A 230 8.35 -0.31 8.29
C TYR A 230 8.93 -0.14 6.90
N SER A 231 9.88 0.76 6.74
CA SER A 231 10.61 0.92 5.48
C SER A 231 12.10 1.07 5.71
N ALA A 232 12.90 0.64 4.74
CA ALA A 232 14.33 0.86 4.75
C ALA A 232 14.84 1.08 3.32
N VAL A 233 15.79 2.01 3.18
CA VAL A 233 16.49 2.25 1.92
C VAL A 233 17.99 2.20 2.18
N LYS A 234 18.70 1.43 1.36
CA LYS A 234 20.15 1.24 1.47
C LYS A 234 20.89 2.58 1.43
N GLY A 235 21.69 2.84 2.46
CA GLY A 235 22.45 4.07 2.61
C GLY A 235 21.66 5.28 3.11
N VAL A 236 20.34 5.15 3.34
CA VAL A 236 19.48 6.23 3.87
C VAL A 236 19.10 5.94 5.32
N GLY A 237 18.67 4.72 5.62
CA GLY A 237 18.25 4.30 6.96
C GLY A 237 16.96 3.50 6.95
N SER A 238 16.40 3.31 8.14
CA SER A 238 15.16 2.58 8.40
C SER A 238 14.18 3.44 9.19
N PHE A 239 12.89 3.32 8.88
CA PHE A 239 11.84 4.20 9.33
C PHE A 239 10.56 3.43 9.67
N TYR A 240 9.76 4.01 10.55
CA TYR A 240 8.46 3.53 10.99
C TYR A 240 7.40 4.62 10.75
N SER A 241 6.24 4.21 10.29
CA SER A 241 5.01 5.01 10.24
C SER A 241 3.82 4.16 10.66
N GLU A 242 2.72 4.83 11.05
CA GLU A 242 1.48 4.14 11.40
C GLU A 242 0.78 3.64 10.14
N LEU A 243 0.38 2.36 10.15
CA LEU A 243 -0.19 1.72 8.99
C LEU A 243 -1.54 2.34 8.58
N PHE A 244 -2.42 2.58 9.55
CA PHE A 244 -3.81 2.99 9.29
C PHE A 244 -4.01 4.50 9.11
N LYS A 245 -2.96 5.30 9.25
CA LYS A 245 -3.02 6.74 8.95
C LYS A 245 -3.30 6.98 7.47
N GLU A 246 -4.00 8.03 7.08
CA GLU A 246 -4.32 8.27 5.67
C GLU A 246 -3.08 8.66 4.83
N GLY A 247 -2.97 8.15 3.60
CA GLY A 247 -1.92 8.51 2.65
C GLY A 247 -0.52 7.95 2.94
N ALA A 248 0.47 8.44 2.20
CA ALA A 248 1.89 8.18 2.43
C ALA A 248 2.49 9.31 3.28
N GLU A 249 3.17 8.94 4.37
CA GLU A 249 3.99 9.89 5.12
C GLU A 249 5.36 10.03 4.42
N PRO A 250 5.79 11.26 4.10
CA PRO A 250 7.15 11.49 3.63
C PRO A 250 8.18 10.98 4.63
N LEU A 251 9.32 10.45 4.17
CA LEU A 251 10.39 9.94 5.04
C LEU A 251 10.82 10.93 6.14
N SER A 252 10.79 12.23 5.87
CA SER A 252 11.12 13.28 6.83
C SER A 252 10.16 13.39 8.01
N GLN A 253 8.96 12.83 7.88
CA GLN A 253 7.92 12.78 8.91
C GLN A 253 7.81 11.40 9.58
N GLN A 254 8.39 10.37 8.97
CA GLN A 254 8.44 9.02 9.55
C GLN A 254 9.43 8.97 10.72
N LYS A 255 9.14 8.10 11.70
CA LYS A 255 9.99 7.91 12.88
C LYS A 255 11.24 7.11 12.50
N PRO A 256 12.46 7.64 12.62
CA PRO A 256 13.67 6.87 12.34
C PRO A 256 13.82 5.73 13.36
N ILE A 257 14.09 4.53 12.88
CA ILE A 257 14.39 3.37 13.71
C ILE A 257 15.88 3.42 14.05
N LYS A 258 16.19 3.39 15.34
CA LYS A 258 17.55 3.41 15.86
C LYS A 258 17.74 2.20 16.76
N MET A 259 18.85 1.51 16.58
CA MET A 259 19.31 0.53 17.55
C MET A 259 19.71 1.27 18.83
N GLN A 260 19.23 0.79 19.96
CA GLN A 260 19.78 1.18 21.25
C GLN A 260 20.94 0.25 21.60
N ASN A 261 21.96 0.74 22.29
CA ASN A 261 23.10 -0.07 22.74
C ASN A 261 22.76 -0.99 23.93
N HIS A 262 21.50 -0.99 24.39
CA HIS A 262 21.05 -1.83 25.48
C HIS A 262 20.72 -3.23 24.96
N THR A 263 21.49 -4.22 25.41
CA THR A 263 21.27 -5.64 25.08
C THR A 263 20.44 -6.37 26.14
N ASN A 264 20.06 -5.68 27.22
CA ASN A 264 19.31 -6.29 28.32
C ASN A 264 17.80 -6.05 28.11
N PRO A 265 16.98 -7.10 27.91
CA PRO A 265 15.54 -6.96 27.70
C PRO A 265 14.80 -6.27 28.84
N SER A 266 15.33 -6.29 30.07
CA SER A 266 14.70 -5.59 31.21
C SER A 266 14.90 -4.07 31.21
N GLN A 267 15.66 -3.54 30.24
CA GLN A 267 15.93 -2.12 30.07
C GLN A 267 15.21 -1.51 28.85
N LEU A 268 14.41 -2.32 28.14
CA LEU A 268 13.61 -1.91 26.98
C LEU A 268 12.22 -1.42 27.41
#